data_AF-A0A9K3JAS2-F1
#
_entry.id   AF-A0A9K3JAS2-F1
#
_cell.length_a   1.000
_cell.length_b   1.000
_cell.length_c   1.000
_cell.angle_alpha   90.00
_cell.angle_beta   90.00
_cell.angle_gamma   90.00
#
_symmetry.space_group_name_H-M   'P 1'
#
loop_
_entity.id
_entity.type
_entity.pdbx_description
1 polymer ?
#
loop_
_entity_poly.entity_id
_entity_poly.type
_entity_poly.pdbx_seq_one_letter_code
_entity_poly.pdbx_strand_id
1 'polypeptide(L)'
;MVGYLKAVKHPSAAHMAAATLTKKKLEWAMNDKFNDCGVFAMRHMEMYKGSDVEFECGFSTRKNIQDMQLQNLRMKIATKLILPEANVYKITVMYLAEKATQSLRDERMRKMLEKEGQNKKNTGTFLANGRMGIKFEGIS
;
A
#
# COMPACT_ATOMS: atom_id res chain seq x y z
N MET A 1 1.80 -24.79 -8.47
CA MET A 1 2.42 -23.81 -9.38
C MET A 1 3.20 -24.47 -10.51
N VAL A 2 4.26 -25.24 -10.25
CA VAL A 2 5.02 -25.97 -11.31
C VAL A 2 4.13 -26.95 -12.10
N GLY A 3 3.25 -27.70 -11.43
CA GLY A 3 2.32 -28.62 -12.13
C GLY A 3 1.41 -27.92 -13.14
N TYR A 4 0.88 -26.75 -12.78
CA TYR A 4 0.10 -25.92 -13.71
C TYR A 4 0.95 -25.44 -14.88
N LEU A 5 2.16 -24.92 -14.62
CA LEU A 5 3.07 -24.46 -15.67
C LEU A 5 3.48 -25.57 -16.64
N LYS A 6 3.64 -26.81 -16.16
CA LYS A 6 3.85 -27.99 -17.01
C LYS A 6 2.63 -28.28 -17.89
N ALA A 7 1.42 -28.22 -17.32
CA ALA A 7 0.20 -28.46 -18.06
C ALA A 7 -0.02 -27.46 -19.21
N VAL A 8 0.31 -26.18 -18.99
CA VAL A 8 0.25 -25.14 -20.03
C VAL A 8 1.50 -25.07 -20.92
N LYS A 9 2.44 -26.02 -20.78
CA LYS A 9 3.72 -26.08 -21.51
C LYS A 9 4.55 -24.79 -21.43
N HIS A 10 4.52 -24.10 -20.29
CA HIS A 10 5.24 -22.84 -20.10
C HIS A 10 6.75 -23.10 -19.94
N PRO A 11 7.64 -22.38 -20.64
CA PRO A 11 9.08 -22.63 -20.62
C PRO A 11 9.71 -22.51 -19.22
N SER A 12 9.17 -21.65 -18.36
CA SER A 12 9.63 -21.51 -16.97
C SER A 12 9.35 -22.73 -16.08
N ALA A 13 8.56 -23.70 -16.52
CA ALA A 13 8.26 -24.89 -15.73
C ALA A 13 9.52 -25.72 -15.42
N ALA A 14 10.43 -25.84 -16.39
CA ALA A 14 11.71 -26.54 -16.20
C ALA A 14 12.61 -25.78 -15.22
N HIS A 15 12.73 -24.46 -15.41
CA HIS A 15 13.53 -23.59 -14.54
C HIS A 15 13.03 -23.60 -13.09
N MET A 16 11.72 -23.48 -12.87
CA MET A 16 11.13 -23.51 -11.52
C MET A 16 11.20 -24.89 -10.86
N ALA A 17 11.14 -25.98 -11.64
CA ALA A 17 11.31 -27.33 -11.10
C ALA A 17 12.75 -27.59 -10.64
N ALA A 18 13.73 -26.97 -11.30
CA ALA A 18 15.15 -27.08 -10.97
C ALA A 18 15.60 -26.06 -9.91
N ALA A 19 14.80 -25.02 -9.62
CA ALA A 19 15.17 -23.97 -8.69
C ALA A 19 15.11 -24.45 -7.23
N THR A 20 16.20 -24.22 -6.49
CA THR A 20 16.27 -24.48 -5.05
C THR A 20 15.47 -23.41 -4.29
N LEU A 21 14.49 -23.84 -3.50
CA LEU A 21 13.74 -22.97 -2.59
C LEU A 21 14.63 -22.57 -1.41
N THR A 22 15.02 -21.30 -1.34
CA THR A 22 15.74 -20.75 -0.19
C THR A 22 14.79 -19.89 0.63
N LYS A 23 14.66 -20.19 1.93
CA LYS A 23 13.97 -19.29 2.86
C LYS A 23 14.92 -18.15 3.21
N LYS A 24 14.65 -16.95 2.69
CA LYS A 24 15.38 -15.75 3.11
C LYS A 24 15.12 -15.50 4.59
N LYS A 25 16.19 -15.33 5.36
CA LYS A 25 16.10 -14.78 6.71
C LYS A 25 15.77 -13.30 6.58
N LEU A 26 14.65 -12.89 7.17
CA LEU A 26 14.21 -11.51 7.15
C LEU A 26 14.56 -10.93 8.52
N GLU A 27 15.46 -9.95 8.56
CA GLU A 27 15.94 -9.36 9.82
C GLU A 27 14.81 -8.66 10.61
N TRP A 28 13.72 -8.27 9.94
CA TRP A 28 12.52 -7.75 10.59
C TRP A 28 11.56 -8.82 11.13
N ALA A 29 11.78 -10.11 10.86
CA ALA A 29 10.91 -11.21 11.31
C ALA A 29 11.09 -11.57 12.79
N MET A 30 11.56 -10.63 13.61
CA MET A 30 11.76 -10.83 15.04
C MET A 30 10.44 -10.96 15.79
N ASN A 31 10.43 -11.83 16.81
CA ASN A 31 9.24 -12.31 17.53
C ASN A 31 8.53 -11.24 18.38
N ASP A 32 9.09 -10.04 18.50
CA ASP A 32 8.66 -8.99 19.43
C ASP A 32 7.73 -7.92 18.81
N LYS A 33 7.51 -7.95 17.49
CA LYS A 33 6.71 -6.95 16.74
C LYS A 33 5.44 -7.52 16.11
N PHE A 34 4.67 -8.31 16.87
CA PHE A 34 3.46 -9.00 16.37
C PHE A 34 2.45 -8.06 15.68
N ASN A 35 2.25 -6.85 16.20
CA ASN A 35 1.25 -5.92 15.66
C ASN A 35 1.63 -5.32 14.29
N ASP A 36 2.90 -5.37 13.90
CA ASP A 36 3.41 -4.68 12.72
C ASP A 36 3.99 -5.62 11.66
N CYS A 37 4.02 -6.93 11.93
CA CYS A 37 4.53 -7.93 11.00
C CYS A 37 3.88 -7.82 9.59
N GLY A 38 2.57 -7.54 9.53
CA GLY A 38 1.85 -7.32 8.28
C GLY A 38 2.32 -6.06 7.54
N VAL A 39 2.64 -4.99 8.27
CA VAL A 39 3.16 -3.75 7.67
C VAL A 39 4.53 -3.97 7.05
N PHE A 40 5.42 -4.69 7.75
CA PHE A 40 6.74 -5.07 7.21
C PHE A 40 6.61 -5.99 5.99
N ALA A 41 5.76 -6.99 6.04
CA ALA A 41 5.53 -7.91 4.92
C ALA A 41 4.99 -7.18 3.69
N MET A 42 3.99 -6.30 3.86
CA MET A 42 3.44 -5.52 2.75
C MET A 42 4.46 -4.52 2.20
N ARG A 43 5.25 -3.88 3.07
CA ARG A 43 6.34 -3.00 2.65
C ARG A 43 7.41 -3.75 1.85
N HIS A 44 7.73 -4.97 2.27
CA HIS A 44 8.64 -5.85 1.55
C HIS A 44 8.12 -6.16 0.16
N MET A 45 6.88 -6.61 0.04
CA MET A 45 6.27 -6.91 -1.25
C MET A 45 6.18 -5.68 -2.16
N GLU A 46 5.87 -4.48 -1.63
CA GLU A 46 5.83 -3.24 -2.43
C GLU A 46 7.21 -2.85 -2.99
N MET A 47 8.29 -3.16 -2.29
CA MET A 47 9.65 -2.72 -2.61
C MET A 47 10.50 -3.83 -3.25
N TYR A 48 10.01 -5.06 -3.29
CA TYR A 48 10.73 -6.20 -3.81
C TYR A 48 10.86 -6.10 -5.34
N LYS A 49 12.10 -5.96 -5.82
CA LYS A 49 12.42 -5.82 -7.25
C LYS A 49 12.86 -7.14 -7.91
N GLY A 50 12.59 -8.29 -7.28
CA GLY A 50 13.03 -9.59 -7.79
C GLY A 50 14.53 -9.84 -7.67
N SER A 51 15.24 -9.07 -6.83
CA SER A 51 16.67 -9.24 -6.59
C SER A 51 16.95 -9.89 -5.23
N ASP A 52 18.15 -10.47 -5.12
CA ASP A 52 18.63 -11.11 -3.90
C ASP A 52 19.24 -10.14 -2.87
N VAL A 53 19.23 -8.84 -3.16
CA VAL A 53 19.80 -7.79 -2.32
C VAL A 53 19.10 -7.77 -0.95
N GLU A 54 19.86 -7.54 0.12
CA GLU A 54 19.30 -7.36 1.45
C GLU A 54 18.21 -6.29 1.43
N PHE A 55 17.06 -6.64 1.99
CA PHE A 55 15.91 -5.76 1.98
C PHE A 55 16.01 -4.71 3.10
N GLU A 56 16.40 -3.50 2.72
CA GLU A 56 16.26 -2.34 3.59
C GLU A 56 14.84 -1.79 3.47
N CYS A 57 14.05 -1.87 4.55
CA CYS A 57 12.68 -1.35 4.58
C CYS A 57 12.59 0.19 4.42
N GLY A 58 13.73 0.88 4.51
CA GLY A 58 13.84 2.34 4.54
C GLY A 58 13.33 2.97 5.84
N PHE A 59 13.25 2.20 6.93
CA PHE A 59 12.87 2.72 8.24
C PHE A 59 14.07 3.32 8.96
N SER A 60 13.83 4.38 9.73
CA SER A 60 14.86 4.96 10.57
C SER A 60 15.30 3.98 11.65
N THR A 61 16.58 4.05 12.02
CA THR A 61 17.12 3.37 13.20
C THR A 61 16.67 4.04 14.51
N ARG A 62 16.19 5.29 14.45
CA ARG A 62 15.65 6.01 15.60
C ARG A 62 14.22 5.56 15.86
N LYS A 63 14.00 4.95 17.03
CA LYS A 63 12.72 4.32 17.43
C LYS A 63 11.50 5.25 17.30
N ASN A 64 11.59 6.49 17.78
CA ASN A 64 10.48 7.45 17.69
C ASN A 64 10.07 7.77 16.25
N ILE A 65 11.04 7.87 15.34
CA ILE A 65 10.78 8.13 13.92
C ILE A 65 10.29 6.87 13.24
N GLN A 66 10.86 5.71 13.56
CA GLN A 66 10.39 4.43 13.08
C GLN A 66 8.92 4.20 13.45
N ASP A 67 8.54 4.45 14.71
CA ASP A 67 7.17 4.31 15.18
C ASP A 67 6.22 5.23 14.40
N MET A 68 6.60 6.49 14.15
CA MET A 68 5.83 7.41 13.31
C MET A 68 5.70 6.92 11.86
N GLN A 69 6.82 6.44 11.26
CA GLN A 69 6.82 5.87 9.92
C GLN A 69 5.89 4.65 9.83
N LEU A 70 5.89 3.82 10.87
CA LEU A 70 5.08 2.61 10.96
C LEU A 70 3.59 2.93 11.09
N GLN A 71 3.23 3.91 11.93
CA GLN A 71 1.85 4.40 12.04
C GLN A 71 1.35 4.98 10.70
N ASN A 72 2.16 5.79 10.03
CA ASN A 72 1.82 6.34 8.73
C ASN A 72 1.63 5.24 7.67
N LEU A 73 2.51 4.24 7.65
CA LEU A 73 2.42 3.16 6.69
C LEU A 73 1.22 2.24 6.98
N ARG A 74 0.94 1.95 8.26
CA ARG A 74 -0.26 1.23 8.69
C ARG A 74 -1.53 1.93 8.19
N MET A 75 -1.62 3.25 8.38
CA MET A 75 -2.75 4.05 7.89
C MET A 75 -2.87 3.98 6.37
N LYS A 76 -1.74 4.12 5.65
CA LYS A 76 -1.72 4.06 4.17
C LYS A 76 -2.20 2.71 3.65
N ILE A 77 -1.73 1.62 4.25
CA ILE A 77 -2.14 0.26 3.91
C ILE A 77 -3.63 0.06 4.20
N ALA A 78 -4.09 0.40 5.40
CA ALA A 78 -5.51 0.26 5.78
C ALA A 78 -6.42 1.04 4.81
N THR A 79 -6.03 2.26 4.46
CA THR A 79 -6.76 3.09 3.49
C THR A 79 -6.84 2.42 2.12
N LYS A 80 -5.72 1.86 1.62
CA LYS A 80 -5.69 1.12 0.35
C LYS A 80 -6.54 -0.14 0.36
N LEU A 81 -6.72 -0.79 1.52
CA LEU A 81 -7.57 -1.98 1.65
C LEU A 81 -9.06 -1.62 1.78
N ILE A 82 -9.37 -0.51 2.44
CA ILE A 82 -10.75 -0.12 2.80
C ILE A 82 -11.43 0.66 1.68
N LEU A 83 -10.72 1.56 0.99
CA LEU A 83 -11.33 2.46 0.00
C LEU A 83 -11.53 1.92 -1.44
N PRO A 84 -11.02 0.75 -1.88
CA PRO A 84 -11.34 0.21 -3.21
C PRO A 84 -12.83 -0.03 -3.40
N GLU A 85 -13.32 0.10 -4.64
CA GLU A 85 -14.73 -0.19 -4.99
C GLU A 85 -15.12 -1.65 -4.72
N ALA A 86 -14.15 -2.56 -4.76
CA ALA A 86 -14.36 -3.97 -4.44
C ALA A 86 -14.72 -4.21 -2.96
N ASN A 87 -14.41 -3.26 -2.07
CA ASN A 87 -14.79 -3.39 -0.67
C ASN A 87 -16.23 -2.96 -0.45
N VAL A 88 -17.10 -3.94 -0.16
CA VAL A 88 -18.52 -3.73 0.12
C VAL A 88 -18.76 -2.80 1.32
N TYR A 89 -17.80 -2.69 2.24
CA TYR A 89 -17.91 -1.84 3.43
C TYR A 89 -17.42 -0.41 3.20
N LYS A 90 -16.92 -0.07 2.01
CA LYS A 90 -16.38 1.26 1.71
C LYS A 90 -17.34 2.38 2.11
N ILE A 91 -18.60 2.30 1.68
CA ILE A 91 -19.62 3.32 1.95
C ILE A 91 -19.84 3.48 3.46
N THR A 92 -19.98 2.36 4.18
CA THR A 92 -20.15 2.36 5.64
C THR A 92 -18.97 2.98 6.36
N VAL A 93 -17.74 2.62 5.97
CA VAL A 93 -16.53 3.18 6.61
C VAL A 93 -16.39 4.67 6.33
N MET A 94 -16.69 5.13 5.11
CA MET A 94 -16.68 6.55 4.78
C MET A 94 -17.71 7.33 5.60
N TYR A 95 -18.92 6.80 5.75
CA TYR A 95 -19.96 7.41 6.59
C TYR A 95 -19.56 7.52 8.06
N LEU A 96 -18.98 6.44 8.62
CA LEU A 96 -18.51 6.45 10.01
C LEU A 96 -17.34 7.43 10.21
N ALA A 97 -16.43 7.53 9.24
CA ALA A 97 -15.31 8.47 9.28
C ALA A 97 -15.78 9.93 9.25
N GLU A 98 -16.80 10.24 8.45
CA GLU A 98 -17.42 11.56 8.40
C GLU A 98 -18.07 11.91 9.75
N LYS A 99 -18.88 11.00 10.30
CA LYS A 99 -19.48 11.18 11.63
C LYS A 99 -18.44 11.36 12.73
N ALA A 100 -17.37 10.57 12.71
CA ALA A 100 -16.27 10.69 13.67
C ALA A 100 -15.62 12.08 13.57
N THR A 101 -15.41 12.58 12.36
CA THR A 101 -14.85 13.93 12.12
C THR A 101 -15.76 15.03 12.67
N GLN A 102 -17.07 14.92 12.44
CA GLN A 102 -18.06 15.86 12.98
C GLN A 102 -18.12 15.84 14.51
N SER A 103 -17.90 14.68 15.13
CA SER A 103 -17.89 14.52 16.59
C SER A 103 -16.60 14.98 17.28
N LEU A 104 -15.59 15.46 16.53
CA LEU A 104 -14.34 15.95 17.10
C LEU A 104 -14.57 17.20 17.95
N ARG A 105 -14.06 17.18 19.18
CA ARG A 105 -14.12 18.32 20.11
C ARG A 105 -13.14 19.44 19.72
N ASP A 106 -12.04 19.09 19.05
CA ASP A 106 -11.06 20.07 18.59
C ASP A 106 -11.52 20.69 17.27
N GLU A 107 -12.10 21.88 17.39
CA GLU A 107 -12.63 22.66 16.26
C GLU A 107 -11.54 23.02 15.23
N ARG A 108 -10.30 23.24 15.67
CA ARG A 108 -9.18 23.55 14.76
C ARG A 108 -8.86 22.32 13.92
N MET A 109 -8.79 21.16 14.55
CA MET A 109 -8.53 19.89 13.86
C MET A 109 -9.66 19.53 12.90
N ARG A 110 -10.91 19.73 13.31
CA ARG A 110 -12.11 19.53 12.47
C ARG A 110 -12.04 20.39 11.19
N LYS A 111 -11.80 21.69 11.33
CA LYS A 111 -11.67 22.62 10.18
C LYS A 111 -10.53 22.25 9.23
N MET A 112 -9.39 21.81 9.77
CA MET A 112 -8.26 21.37 8.93
C MET A 112 -8.64 20.13 8.10
N LEU A 113 -9.30 19.14 8.70
CA LEU A 113 -9.73 17.93 8.02
C LEU A 113 -10.80 18.21 6.95
N GLU A 114 -11.77 19.07 7.24
CA GLU A 114 -12.81 19.49 6.28
C GLU A 114 -12.19 20.20 5.06
N LYS A 115 -11.24 21.12 5.30
CA LYS A 115 -10.53 21.84 4.22
C LYS A 115 -9.73 20.90 3.34
N GLU A 116 -9.00 19.94 3.92
CA GLU A 116 -8.24 18.92 3.19
C GLU A 116 -9.16 18.02 2.36
N GLY A 117 -10.30 17.62 2.91
CA GLY A 117 -11.33 16.85 2.19
C GLY A 117 -11.86 17.59 0.97
N GLN A 118 -12.11 18.90 1.09
CA GLN A 118 -12.58 19.73 -0.01
C GLN A 118 -11.52 19.91 -1.09
N ASN A 119 -10.25 20.09 -0.70
CA ASN A 119 -9.13 20.19 -1.63
C ASN A 119 -8.95 18.90 -2.45
N LYS A 120 -9.12 17.73 -1.83
CA LYS A 120 -9.08 16.43 -2.52
C LYS A 120 -10.25 16.20 -3.48
N LYS A 121 -11.46 16.66 -3.12
CA LYS A 121 -12.61 16.63 -4.04
C LYS A 121 -12.37 17.51 -5.26
N ASN A 122 -11.84 18.72 -5.07
CA ASN A 122 -11.55 19.66 -6.14
C ASN A 122 -10.43 19.17 -7.08
N THR A 123 -9.41 18.50 -6.54
CA THR A 123 -8.33 17.88 -7.33
C THR A 123 -8.80 16.59 -8.02
N GLY A 124 -9.64 15.78 -7.38
CA GLY A 124 -10.25 14.60 -7.98
C GLY A 124 -11.22 14.94 -9.12
N THR A 125 -12.02 16.01 -8.98
CA THR A 125 -12.87 16.52 -10.08
C THR A 125 -12.03 17.17 -11.19
N PHE A 126 -10.90 17.81 -10.87
CA PHE A 126 -9.96 18.29 -11.89
C PHE A 126 -9.34 17.14 -12.70
N LEU A 127 -8.98 16.01 -12.07
CA LEU A 127 -8.47 14.82 -12.77
C LEU A 127 -9.57 14.10 -13.56
N ALA A 128 -10.81 14.05 -13.05
CA ALA A 128 -11.94 13.44 -13.73
C ALA A 128 -12.43 14.28 -14.93
N ASN A 129 -12.42 15.61 -14.81
CA ASN A 129 -12.76 16.55 -15.88
C ASN A 129 -11.56 16.89 -16.79
N GLY A 130 -10.35 16.46 -16.39
CA GLY A 130 -9.08 16.64 -17.09
C GLY A 130 -8.76 15.56 -18.12
N ARG A 131 -9.77 14.88 -18.71
CA ARG A 131 -9.60 14.29 -20.05
C ARG A 131 -9.53 15.41 -21.10
N MET A 132 -8.54 16.30 -20.99
CA MET A 132 -8.08 17.08 -22.13
C MET A 132 -6.91 16.33 -22.76
N GLY A 133 -7.06 16.06 -24.05
CA GLY A 133 -6.28 15.11 -24.81
C GLY A 133 -4.77 15.32 -24.71
N ILE A 134 -4.07 14.26 -24.33
CA ILE A 134 -2.68 14.08 -24.74
C ILE A 134 -2.74 13.25 -26.02
N LYS A 135 -2.68 13.94 -27.17
CA LYS A 135 -2.26 13.31 -28.42
C LYS A 135 -0.80 12.87 -28.20
N PHE A 136 -0.57 11.57 -28.17
CA PHE A 136 0.76 11.03 -28.42
C PHE A 136 0.99 11.08 -29.93
N GLU A 137 1.50 12.20 -30.43
CA GLU A 137 2.16 12.24 -31.72
C GLU A 137 3.66 12.06 -31.51
N GLY A 138 4.21 11.02 -32.14
CA GLY A 138 5.56 10.96 -32.69
C GLY A 138 6.74 11.07 -31.73
N ILE A 139 7.34 9.93 -31.42
CA ILE A 139 8.81 9.84 -31.37
C ILE A 139 9.20 8.68 -32.29
N SER A 140 9.83 9.07 -33.41
CA SER A 140 10.48 8.20 -34.39
C SER A 140 11.72 7.53 -33.82
#